data_AF-A0A9W4UWV0-F1
#
_entry.id   AF-A0A9W4UWV0-F1
#
_cell.length_a   1.000
_cell.length_b   1.000
_cell.length_c   1.000
_cell.angle_alpha   90.00
_cell.angle_beta   90.00
_cell.angle_gamma   90.00
#
_symmetry.space_group_name_H-M   'P 1'
#
loop_
_entity.id
_entity.type
_entity.pdbx_description
1 polymer ?
#
loop_
_entity_poly.entity_id
_entity_poly.type
_entity_poly.pdbx_seq_one_letter_code
_entity_poly.pdbx_strand_id
1 'polypeptide(L)'
;MDSDRIVRDLIISALAGRGRRPSGLGQVISAIYLARTGLPEGDRIRDAAPYYWYMDGPDSDPVRKVFAGMVEEGAIVGVPHAARGMFRLAGGVAPEDGGEAADAARRHAAEFGDTCKTPADLCAGHLPYGFYASYRRDLVPLLEGYCDDVIRHGGTDGAMRRGMLDALTGAVVEIPPGREFMRFRMAISSYARSLRVLFQEDGVHDGRVPGDAVAARRVCGMVWTAFACHARIACHDPYYDGRVGGWRAGLEEQMAALEDETRVLEESVDRIPVLERYSEETQRRIDRCEAGEFDSARSYSATEYLKMITARIGDGR
;
A
#
# COMPACT_ATOMS: atom_id res chain seq x y z
N MET A 1 15.33 23.74 -18.52
CA MET A 1 13.91 23.46 -18.81
C MET A 1 13.25 23.24 -17.46
N ASP A 2 12.17 23.94 -17.18
CA ASP A 2 11.58 24.04 -15.83
C ASP A 2 10.87 22.72 -15.44
N SER A 3 11.23 22.13 -14.30
CA SER A 3 10.62 20.89 -13.80
C SER A 3 9.11 21.04 -13.59
N ASP A 4 8.66 22.23 -13.16
CA ASP A 4 7.24 22.51 -12.94
C ASP A 4 6.46 22.45 -14.27
N ARG A 5 7.10 22.85 -15.38
CA ARG A 5 6.52 22.76 -16.72
C ARG A 5 6.34 21.31 -17.18
N ILE A 6 7.36 20.46 -16.97
CA ILE A 6 7.28 19.04 -17.31
C ILE A 6 6.14 18.36 -16.52
N VAL A 7 6.07 18.62 -15.21
CA VAL A 7 5.01 18.08 -14.34
C VAL A 7 3.63 18.57 -14.81
N ARG A 8 3.50 19.84 -15.19
CA ARG A 8 2.26 20.40 -15.74
C ARG A 8 1.79 19.65 -16.98
N ASP A 9 2.67 19.39 -17.94
CA ASP A 9 2.34 18.66 -19.17
C ASP A 9 1.90 17.21 -18.89
N LEU A 10 2.52 16.55 -17.92
CA LEU A 10 2.11 15.21 -17.47
C LEU A 10 0.72 15.22 -16.83
N ILE A 11 0.41 16.21 -15.99
CA ILE A 11 -0.93 16.37 -15.39
C ILE A 11 -1.99 16.60 -16.47
N ILE A 12 -1.73 17.49 -17.43
CA ILE A 12 -2.63 17.73 -18.56
C ILE A 12 -2.87 16.44 -19.32
N SER A 13 -1.82 15.68 -19.62
CA SER A 13 -1.93 14.45 -20.42
C SER A 13 -2.69 13.34 -19.68
N ALA A 14 -2.44 13.17 -18.38
CA ALA A 14 -3.18 12.23 -17.54
C ALA A 14 -4.68 12.55 -17.47
N LEU A 15 -5.03 13.84 -17.39
CA LEU A 15 -6.44 14.27 -17.39
C LEU A 15 -7.08 14.19 -18.79
N ALA A 16 -6.34 14.56 -19.84
CA ALA A 16 -6.82 14.53 -21.22
C ALA A 16 -7.09 13.11 -21.71
N GLY A 17 -6.27 12.13 -21.31
CA GLY A 17 -6.46 10.70 -21.63
C GLY A 17 -7.79 10.13 -21.14
N ARG A 18 -8.39 10.74 -20.11
CA ARG A 18 -9.71 10.35 -19.57
C ARG A 18 -10.87 11.09 -20.22
N GLY A 19 -10.59 11.96 -21.18
CA GLY A 19 -11.58 12.72 -21.93
C GLY A 19 -12.48 13.55 -21.02
N ARG A 20 -13.79 13.22 -21.00
CA ARG A 20 -14.79 13.94 -20.19
C ARG A 20 -14.93 13.40 -18.76
N ARG A 21 -14.30 12.27 -18.43
CA ARG A 21 -14.42 11.64 -17.11
C ARG A 21 -13.53 12.39 -16.11
N PRO A 22 -14.07 12.85 -14.98
CA PRO A 22 -13.26 13.51 -13.98
C PRO A 22 -12.34 12.50 -13.26
N SER A 23 -11.27 13.00 -12.66
CA SER A 23 -10.26 12.19 -11.95
C SER A 23 -9.92 12.80 -10.61
N GLY A 24 -9.65 11.95 -9.62
CA GLY A 24 -9.10 12.39 -8.34
C GLY A 24 -7.59 12.66 -8.46
N LEU A 25 -7.06 13.53 -7.60
CA LEU A 25 -5.62 13.83 -7.54
C LEU A 25 -4.76 12.57 -7.39
N GLY A 26 -5.16 11.61 -6.55
CA GLY A 26 -4.43 10.34 -6.38
C GLY A 26 -4.35 9.50 -7.66
N GLN A 27 -5.39 9.54 -8.51
CA GLN A 27 -5.38 8.86 -9.81
C GLN A 27 -4.43 9.55 -10.79
N VAL A 28 -4.40 10.88 -10.79
CA VAL A 28 -3.46 11.66 -11.61
C VAL A 28 -2.01 11.35 -11.18
N ILE A 29 -1.72 11.40 -9.88
CA ILE A 29 -0.40 11.09 -9.33
C ILE A 29 0.03 9.66 -9.72
N SER A 30 -0.88 8.69 -9.64
CA SER A 30 -0.61 7.28 -10.01
C SER A 30 -0.36 7.11 -11.50
N ALA A 31 -1.12 7.77 -12.37
CA ALA A 31 -0.92 7.74 -13.81
C ALA A 31 0.46 8.30 -14.20
N ILE A 32 0.86 9.42 -13.58
CA ILE A 32 2.18 10.03 -13.80
C ILE A 32 3.28 9.14 -13.25
N TYR A 33 3.08 8.51 -12.09
CA TYR A 33 4.03 7.52 -11.53
C TYR A 33 4.26 6.37 -12.50
N LEU A 34 3.19 5.77 -13.05
CA LEU A 34 3.29 4.67 -14.03
C LEU A 34 4.04 5.11 -15.29
N ALA A 35 3.69 6.28 -15.84
CA ALA A 35 4.39 6.87 -16.97
C ALA A 35 5.89 7.03 -16.68
N ARG A 36 6.25 7.50 -15.48
CA ARG A 36 7.65 7.63 -15.02
C ARG A 36 8.35 6.28 -14.91
N THR A 37 7.72 5.26 -14.34
CA THR A 37 8.35 3.94 -14.14
C THR A 37 8.73 3.24 -15.45
N GLY A 38 8.09 3.60 -16.57
CA GLY A 38 8.44 3.10 -17.91
C GLY A 38 9.62 3.82 -18.57
N LEU A 39 10.19 4.87 -17.96
CA LEU A 39 11.26 5.68 -18.55
C LEU A 39 12.67 5.23 -18.10
N PRO A 40 13.70 5.39 -18.95
CA PRO A 40 15.08 5.05 -18.61
C PRO A 40 15.60 5.89 -17.44
N GLU A 41 16.64 5.40 -16.77
CA GLU A 41 17.35 6.15 -15.73
C GLU A 41 18.04 7.40 -16.32
N GLY A 42 18.02 8.51 -15.59
CA GLY A 42 18.54 9.80 -16.05
C GLY A 42 17.64 10.55 -17.04
N ASP A 43 16.43 10.05 -17.31
CA ASP A 43 15.43 10.80 -18.07
C ASP A 43 14.94 12.01 -17.27
N ARG A 44 14.92 13.18 -17.91
CA ARG A 44 14.52 14.45 -17.27
C ARG A 44 13.09 14.44 -16.73
N ILE A 45 12.19 13.67 -17.36
CA ILE A 45 10.80 13.52 -16.91
C ILE A 45 10.76 12.70 -15.63
N ARG A 46 11.62 11.68 -15.53
CA ARG A 46 11.77 10.86 -14.31
C ARG A 46 12.31 11.68 -13.14
N ASP A 47 13.20 12.63 -13.41
CA ASP A 47 13.78 13.53 -12.40
C ASP A 47 12.83 14.68 -12.01
N ALA A 48 11.99 15.15 -12.93
CA ALA A 48 11.06 16.26 -12.70
C ALA A 48 9.91 15.92 -11.74
N ALA A 49 9.55 14.64 -11.64
CA ALA A 49 8.49 14.15 -10.76
C ALA A 49 9.07 13.11 -9.78
N PRO A 50 9.73 13.53 -8.69
CA PRO A 50 10.16 12.62 -7.64
C PRO A 50 8.95 12.06 -6.88
N TYR A 51 9.05 10.81 -6.42
CA TYR A 51 7.97 10.10 -5.73
C TYR A 51 8.43 9.45 -4.43
N TYR A 52 7.48 9.19 -3.55
CA TYR A 52 7.60 8.24 -2.45
C TYR A 52 6.32 7.41 -2.37
N TRP A 53 6.36 6.26 -1.70
CA TRP A 53 5.15 5.48 -1.44
C TRP A 53 4.44 5.96 -0.17
N TYR A 54 3.11 6.04 -0.20
CA TYR A 54 2.28 6.42 0.95
C TYR A 54 1.08 5.47 1.11
N MET A 55 0.18 5.81 2.04
CA MET A 55 -0.93 4.97 2.53
C MET A 55 -1.79 4.35 1.42
N ASP A 56 -2.05 5.07 0.33
CA ASP A 56 -3.00 4.63 -0.70
C ASP A 56 -2.35 4.45 -2.07
N GLY A 57 -1.07 4.80 -2.23
CA GLY A 57 -0.51 5.03 -3.54
C GLY A 57 0.89 5.64 -3.53
N PRO A 58 1.53 5.72 -4.70
CA PRO A 58 2.64 6.64 -4.88
C PRO A 58 2.15 8.08 -4.63
N ASP A 59 3.02 8.91 -4.08
CA ASP A 59 2.76 10.32 -3.81
C ASP A 59 3.94 11.20 -4.27
N SER A 60 3.65 12.44 -4.63
CA SER A 60 4.63 13.40 -5.16
C SER A 60 4.23 14.83 -4.84
N ASP A 61 5.03 15.49 -3.99
CA ASP A 61 4.81 16.89 -3.64
C ASP A 61 4.96 17.86 -4.82
N PRO A 62 5.93 17.71 -5.75
CA PRO A 62 5.97 18.53 -6.94
C PRO A 62 4.70 18.41 -7.78
N VAL A 63 4.18 17.20 -7.98
CA VAL A 63 2.90 16.99 -8.68
C VAL A 63 1.75 17.67 -7.94
N ARG A 64 1.67 17.53 -6.61
CA ARG A 64 0.63 18.21 -5.80
C ARG A 64 0.71 19.73 -5.89
N LYS A 65 1.93 20.29 -5.80
CA LYS A 65 2.18 21.74 -5.89
C LYS A 65 1.73 22.27 -7.24
N VAL A 66 2.16 21.64 -8.34
CA VAL A 66 1.78 22.07 -9.69
C VAL A 66 0.29 21.88 -9.93
N PHE A 67 -0.30 20.77 -9.48
CA PHE A 67 -1.74 20.54 -9.57
C PHE A 67 -2.54 21.62 -8.83
N ALA A 68 -2.13 21.99 -7.62
CA ALA A 68 -2.78 23.07 -6.86
C ALA A 68 -2.70 24.40 -7.61
N GLY A 69 -1.53 24.77 -8.14
CA GLY A 69 -1.36 25.97 -8.96
C GLY A 69 -2.27 25.96 -10.19
N MET A 70 -2.38 24.82 -10.88
CA MET A 70 -3.29 24.67 -12.03
C MET A 70 -4.77 24.81 -11.66
N VAL A 71 -5.16 24.42 -10.43
CA VAL A 71 -6.53 24.64 -9.92
C VAL A 71 -6.76 26.12 -9.63
N GLU A 72 -5.81 26.80 -8.99
CA GLU A 72 -5.87 28.23 -8.68
C GLU A 72 -5.93 29.09 -9.96
N GLU A 73 -5.19 28.71 -10.99
CA GLU A 73 -5.20 29.34 -12.31
C GLU A 73 -6.47 29.05 -13.14
N GLY A 74 -7.31 28.11 -12.69
CA GLY A 74 -8.50 27.67 -13.43
C GLY A 74 -8.23 26.78 -14.65
N ALA A 75 -6.99 26.29 -14.82
CA ALA A 75 -6.65 25.31 -15.86
C ALA A 75 -7.23 23.92 -15.55
N ILE A 76 -7.42 23.61 -14.27
CA ILE A 76 -8.12 22.43 -13.77
C ILE A 76 -9.32 22.90 -12.95
N VAL A 77 -10.49 22.32 -13.23
CA VAL A 77 -11.73 22.69 -12.54
C VAL A 77 -12.30 21.49 -11.78
N GLY A 78 -12.74 21.74 -10.54
CA GLY A 78 -13.52 20.77 -9.78
C GLY A 78 -14.88 20.52 -10.43
N VAL A 79 -15.40 19.30 -10.33
CA VAL A 79 -16.69 18.93 -10.92
C VAL A 79 -17.79 18.96 -9.83
N PRO A 80 -18.80 19.87 -9.91
CA PRO A 80 -19.77 20.10 -8.84
C PRO A 80 -20.68 18.92 -8.47
N HIS A 81 -20.80 17.92 -9.35
CA HIS A 81 -21.68 16.76 -9.18
C HIS A 81 -20.94 15.43 -9.19
N ALA A 82 -19.61 15.46 -9.15
CA ALA A 82 -18.80 14.28 -8.97
C ALA A 82 -18.54 14.06 -7.46
N ALA A 83 -17.95 12.90 -7.12
CA ALA A 83 -17.41 12.71 -5.77
C ALA A 83 -16.49 13.88 -5.40
N ARG A 84 -16.48 14.27 -4.13
CA ARG A 84 -15.65 15.39 -3.66
C ARG A 84 -14.18 15.14 -4.03
N GLY A 85 -13.52 16.16 -4.59
CA GLY A 85 -12.11 16.06 -4.99
C GLY A 85 -11.88 15.47 -6.38
N MET A 86 -12.90 15.49 -7.25
CA MET A 86 -12.80 15.07 -8.64
C MET A 86 -12.64 16.29 -9.57
N PHE A 87 -11.68 16.19 -10.49
CA PHE A 87 -11.22 17.30 -11.31
C PHE A 87 -11.20 16.95 -12.80
N ARG A 88 -11.25 17.96 -13.66
CA ARG A 88 -11.05 17.83 -15.11
C ARG A 88 -10.31 19.05 -15.65
N LEU A 89 -9.76 18.93 -16.87
CA LEU A 89 -9.21 20.08 -17.58
C LEU A 89 -10.31 21.10 -17.93
N ALA A 90 -9.97 22.38 -17.83
CA ALA A 90 -10.74 23.43 -18.47
C ALA A 90 -10.62 23.35 -20.01
N GLY A 91 -11.63 23.84 -20.72
CA GLY A 91 -11.63 23.84 -22.19
C GLY A 91 -10.47 24.67 -22.75
N GLY A 92 -9.78 24.16 -23.77
CA GLY A 92 -8.66 24.85 -24.42
C GLY A 92 -7.30 24.66 -23.75
N VAL A 93 -7.21 23.91 -22.65
CA VAL A 93 -5.93 23.51 -22.06
C VAL A 93 -5.39 22.29 -22.81
N ALA A 94 -4.22 22.45 -23.41
CA ALA A 94 -3.49 21.40 -24.12
C ALA A 94 -2.05 21.37 -23.59
N PRO A 95 -1.37 20.21 -23.64
CA PRO A 95 0.02 20.13 -23.21
C PRO A 95 0.90 20.85 -24.23
N GLU A 96 2.02 21.43 -23.80
CA GLU A 96 2.94 22.12 -24.72
C GLU A 96 3.66 21.12 -25.65
N ASP A 97 4.02 21.54 -26.87
CA ASP A 97 4.79 20.67 -27.76
C ASP A 97 6.12 20.28 -27.10
N GLY A 98 6.37 18.97 -27.04
CA GLY A 98 7.48 18.35 -26.32
C GLY A 98 8.14 17.30 -27.20
N GLY A 99 9.40 16.95 -26.91
CA GLY A 99 10.12 15.94 -27.68
C GLY A 99 9.55 14.52 -27.49
N GLU A 100 10.08 13.55 -28.25
CA GLU A 100 9.57 12.17 -28.34
C GLU A 100 9.42 11.43 -26.99
N ALA A 101 10.34 11.66 -26.04
CA ALA A 101 10.26 11.10 -24.68
C ALA A 101 9.06 11.68 -23.88
N ALA A 102 8.77 12.98 -24.07
CA ALA A 102 7.59 13.60 -23.50
C ALA A 102 6.33 13.01 -24.13
N ASP A 103 6.31 12.79 -25.44
CA ASP A 103 5.18 12.15 -26.12
C ASP A 103 4.93 10.71 -25.64
N ALA A 104 5.99 9.93 -25.41
CA ALA A 104 5.88 8.59 -24.84
C ALA A 104 5.31 8.61 -23.41
N ALA A 105 5.83 9.47 -22.54
CA ALA A 105 5.32 9.62 -21.17
C ALA A 105 3.86 10.10 -21.15
N ARG A 106 3.49 11.01 -22.06
CA ARG A 106 2.11 11.51 -22.22
C ARG A 106 1.16 10.41 -22.70
N ARG A 107 1.57 9.58 -23.65
CA ARG A 107 0.79 8.41 -24.10
C ARG A 107 0.56 7.43 -22.96
N HIS A 108 1.61 7.05 -22.24
CA HIS A 108 1.48 6.17 -21.07
C HIS A 108 0.56 6.78 -20.00
N ALA A 109 0.74 8.06 -19.65
CA ALA A 109 -0.13 8.72 -18.67
C ALA A 109 -1.61 8.73 -19.09
N ALA A 110 -1.89 8.81 -20.40
CA ALA A 110 -3.25 8.72 -20.94
C ALA A 110 -3.82 7.30 -20.91
N GLU A 111 -3.00 6.27 -21.18
CA GLU A 111 -3.41 4.86 -21.24
C GLU A 111 -3.85 4.28 -19.89
N PHE A 112 -3.18 4.66 -18.79
CA PHE A 112 -3.50 4.12 -17.45
C PHE A 112 -4.77 4.71 -16.83
N GLY A 113 -5.48 5.62 -17.51
CA GLY A 113 -6.67 6.28 -16.98
C GLY A 113 -7.93 5.41 -16.92
N ASP A 114 -8.06 4.31 -17.67
CA ASP A 114 -9.41 3.82 -18.02
C ASP A 114 -9.96 2.62 -17.23
N THR A 115 -9.16 1.90 -16.43
CA THR A 115 -9.54 0.56 -15.92
C THR A 115 -9.64 0.39 -14.40
N CYS A 116 -9.13 1.31 -13.59
CA CYS A 116 -8.97 1.09 -12.14
C CYS A 116 -9.77 2.09 -11.29
N LYS A 117 -10.32 1.59 -10.17
CA LYS A 117 -11.15 2.38 -9.24
C LYS A 117 -10.31 3.14 -8.22
N THR A 118 -9.17 2.58 -7.79
CA THR A 118 -8.30 3.19 -6.77
C THR A 118 -6.86 3.41 -7.28
N PRO A 119 -6.09 4.32 -6.66
CA PRO A 119 -4.65 4.48 -6.92
C PRO A 119 -3.85 3.18 -6.75
N ALA A 120 -4.13 2.38 -5.73
CA ALA A 120 -3.49 1.10 -5.52
C ALA A 120 -3.79 0.09 -6.64
N ASP A 121 -5.03 0.06 -7.16
CA ASP A 121 -5.39 -0.80 -8.28
C ASP A 121 -4.64 -0.42 -9.56
N LEU A 122 -4.47 0.89 -9.81
CA LEU A 122 -3.71 1.41 -10.95
C LEU A 122 -2.26 0.90 -10.92
N CYS A 123 -1.67 0.85 -9.73
CA CYS A 123 -0.26 0.53 -9.54
C CYS A 123 0.00 -0.93 -9.11
N ALA A 124 -0.97 -1.84 -9.23
CA ALA A 124 -0.86 -3.20 -8.67
C ALA A 124 0.38 -3.98 -9.16
N GLY A 125 0.84 -3.76 -10.41
CA GLY A 125 2.07 -4.36 -10.95
C GLY A 125 3.37 -3.59 -10.63
N HIS A 126 3.26 -2.44 -9.97
CA HIS A 126 4.35 -1.52 -9.65
C HIS A 126 4.43 -1.23 -8.14
N LEU A 127 3.79 -2.05 -7.31
CA LEU A 127 3.88 -1.97 -5.86
C LEU A 127 5.32 -2.29 -5.43
N PRO A 128 5.89 -1.57 -4.44
CA PRO A 128 7.27 -1.76 -4.04
C PRO A 128 7.46 -3.07 -3.29
N TYR A 129 6.39 -3.58 -2.66
CA TYR A 129 6.38 -4.78 -1.84
C TYR A 129 5.08 -5.55 -2.03
N GLY A 130 5.15 -6.88 -2.04
CA GLY A 130 3.98 -7.77 -2.13
C GLY A 130 2.98 -7.56 -0.98
N PHE A 131 3.48 -7.14 0.18
CA PHE A 131 2.66 -6.83 1.36
C PHE A 131 1.52 -5.84 1.07
N TYR A 132 1.72 -4.86 0.18
CA TYR A 132 0.66 -3.94 -0.23
C TYR A 132 -0.58 -4.68 -0.73
N ALA A 133 -0.40 -5.69 -1.59
CA ALA A 133 -1.50 -6.46 -2.14
C ALA A 133 -2.05 -7.46 -1.10
N SER A 134 -1.19 -8.31 -0.55
CA SER A 134 -1.63 -9.38 0.36
C SER A 134 -2.29 -8.84 1.63
N TYR A 135 -1.79 -7.72 2.19
CA TYR A 135 -2.37 -7.14 3.39
C TYR A 135 -3.62 -6.33 3.08
N ARG A 136 -3.50 -5.30 2.22
CA ARG A 136 -4.59 -4.33 2.01
C ARG A 136 -5.75 -4.86 1.18
N ARG A 137 -5.46 -5.66 0.14
CA ARG A 137 -6.47 -6.19 -0.76
C ARG A 137 -7.03 -7.53 -0.27
N ASP A 138 -6.17 -8.41 0.23
CA ASP A 138 -6.57 -9.80 0.49
C ASP A 138 -6.95 -10.02 1.97
N LEU A 139 -6.18 -9.51 2.94
CA LEU A 139 -6.46 -9.69 4.37
C LEU A 139 -7.48 -8.69 4.94
N VAL A 140 -7.26 -7.38 4.76
CA VAL A 140 -8.06 -6.35 5.46
C VAL A 140 -9.57 -6.48 5.21
N PRO A 141 -10.07 -6.70 3.98
CA PRO A 141 -11.50 -6.85 3.75
C PRO A 141 -12.10 -8.07 4.46
N LEU A 142 -11.35 -9.18 4.55
CA LEU A 142 -11.78 -10.38 5.28
C LEU A 142 -11.85 -10.14 6.78
N LEU A 143 -10.84 -9.47 7.34
CA LEU A 143 -10.83 -9.10 8.76
C LEU A 143 -11.94 -8.12 9.10
N GLU A 144 -12.14 -7.09 8.27
CA GLU A 144 -13.22 -6.12 8.47
C GLU A 144 -14.58 -6.82 8.44
N GLY A 145 -14.81 -7.72 7.49
CA GLY A 145 -16.01 -8.54 7.45
C GLY A 145 -16.19 -9.38 8.72
N TYR A 146 -15.14 -10.09 9.16
CA TYR A 146 -15.19 -10.93 10.35
C TYR A 146 -15.55 -10.11 11.59
N CYS A 147 -14.87 -8.99 11.79
CA CYS A 147 -15.12 -8.12 12.93
C CYS A 147 -16.55 -7.56 12.88
N ASP A 148 -17.09 -7.26 11.71
CA ASP A 148 -18.47 -6.75 11.57
C ASP A 148 -19.49 -7.81 11.96
N ASP A 149 -19.29 -9.05 11.51
CA ASP A 149 -20.17 -10.17 11.81
C ASP A 149 -20.12 -10.53 13.30
N VAL A 150 -18.93 -10.58 13.89
CA VAL A 150 -18.76 -10.82 15.33
C VAL A 150 -19.44 -9.73 16.17
N ILE A 151 -19.25 -8.46 15.80
CA ILE A 151 -19.84 -7.32 16.54
C ILE A 151 -21.37 -7.31 16.42
N ARG A 152 -21.92 -7.63 15.25
CA ARG A 152 -23.38 -7.55 15.00
C ARG A 152 -24.15 -8.81 15.37
N HIS A 153 -23.54 -9.98 15.20
CA HIS A 153 -24.22 -11.27 15.25
C HIS A 153 -23.67 -12.21 16.33
N GLY A 154 -22.58 -11.83 17.03
CA GLY A 154 -22.00 -12.62 18.11
C GLY A 154 -21.30 -13.90 17.63
N GLY A 155 -21.04 -14.02 16.32
CA GLY A 155 -20.46 -15.22 15.73
C GLY A 155 -20.25 -15.07 14.23
N THR A 156 -19.58 -16.07 13.65
CA THR A 156 -19.10 -16.07 12.25
C THR A 156 -18.97 -17.50 11.74
N ASP A 157 -19.08 -17.70 10.43
CA ASP A 157 -18.91 -19.00 9.77
C ASP A 157 -17.43 -19.45 9.80
N GLY A 158 -17.19 -20.73 10.08
CA GLY A 158 -15.86 -21.35 10.04
C GLY A 158 -15.17 -21.27 8.68
N ALA A 159 -15.89 -21.12 7.57
CA ALA A 159 -15.28 -20.88 6.25
C ALA A 159 -14.56 -19.52 6.16
N MET A 160 -15.14 -18.48 6.75
CA MET A 160 -14.56 -17.14 6.81
C MET A 160 -13.27 -17.13 7.63
N ARG A 161 -13.27 -17.84 8.76
CA ARG A 161 -12.10 -17.97 9.65
C ARG A 161 -10.90 -18.58 8.95
N ARG A 162 -11.08 -19.65 8.17
CA ARG A 162 -9.99 -20.28 7.40
C ARG A 162 -9.41 -19.34 6.33
N GLY A 163 -10.26 -18.72 5.51
CA GLY A 163 -9.80 -17.80 4.47
C GLY A 163 -9.00 -16.62 5.03
N MET A 164 -9.38 -16.13 6.21
CA MET A 164 -8.68 -15.05 6.91
C MET A 164 -7.32 -15.50 7.46
N LEU A 165 -7.21 -16.71 8.02
CA LEU A 165 -5.92 -17.27 8.47
C LEU A 165 -4.93 -17.48 7.31
N ASP A 166 -5.43 -17.92 6.16
CA ASP A 166 -4.63 -18.07 4.94
C ASP A 166 -4.15 -16.69 4.44
N ALA A 167 -5.05 -15.71 4.38
CA ALA A 167 -4.71 -14.34 3.99
C ALA A 167 -3.71 -13.69 4.96
N LEU A 168 -3.86 -13.92 6.26
CA LEU A 168 -2.93 -13.43 7.29
C LEU A 168 -1.54 -14.05 7.12
N THR A 169 -1.49 -15.35 6.87
CA THR A 169 -0.23 -16.07 6.62
C THR A 169 0.43 -15.57 5.34
N GLY A 170 -0.35 -15.39 4.26
CA GLY A 170 0.12 -14.80 3.02
C GLY A 170 0.71 -13.41 3.24
N ALA A 171 0.02 -12.54 3.97
CA ALA A 171 0.51 -11.20 4.23
C ALA A 171 1.79 -11.17 5.07
N VAL A 172 1.91 -11.97 6.12
CA VAL A 172 3.13 -12.00 6.96
C VAL A 172 4.36 -12.48 6.17
N VAL A 173 4.18 -13.38 5.20
CA VAL A 173 5.28 -13.88 4.36
C VAL A 173 5.79 -12.83 3.37
N GLU A 174 4.94 -11.89 2.96
CA GLU A 174 5.28 -10.83 2.00
C GLU A 174 5.96 -9.61 2.63
N ILE A 175 6.22 -9.63 3.94
CA ILE A 175 6.96 -8.56 4.61
C ILE A 175 8.45 -8.63 4.19
N PRO A 176 9.07 -7.49 3.80
CA PRO A 176 10.47 -7.49 3.42
C PRO A 176 11.39 -8.00 4.53
N PRO A 177 12.43 -8.82 4.22
CA PRO A 177 13.32 -9.39 5.22
C PRO A 177 14.39 -8.42 5.75
N GLY A 178 14.42 -7.17 5.25
CA GLY A 178 15.42 -6.16 5.61
C GLY A 178 15.45 -5.86 7.11
N ARG A 179 16.63 -5.47 7.62
CA ARG A 179 16.82 -5.16 9.06
C ARG A 179 15.93 -3.99 9.49
N GLU A 180 15.70 -3.05 8.58
CA GLU A 180 14.83 -1.91 8.76
C GLU A 180 13.36 -2.31 8.98
N PHE A 181 12.94 -3.52 8.60
CA PHE A 181 11.59 -4.05 8.85
C PHE A 181 11.53 -4.99 10.06
N MET A 182 12.65 -5.27 10.76
CA MET A 182 12.69 -6.28 11.81
C MET A 182 11.71 -5.98 12.96
N ARG A 183 11.70 -4.74 13.46
CA ARG A 183 10.78 -4.32 14.53
C ARG A 183 9.31 -4.47 14.10
N PHE A 184 9.00 -4.06 12.88
CA PHE A 184 7.68 -4.24 12.29
C PHE A 184 7.28 -5.71 12.18
N ARG A 185 8.20 -6.59 11.75
CA ARG A 185 7.98 -8.03 11.67
C ARG A 185 7.66 -8.63 13.04
N MET A 186 8.37 -8.23 14.09
CA MET A 186 8.06 -8.68 15.45
C MET A 186 6.65 -8.24 15.88
N ALA A 187 6.29 -6.98 15.66
CA ALA A 187 4.98 -6.46 16.03
C ALA A 187 3.83 -7.17 15.28
N ILE A 188 3.94 -7.34 13.96
CA ILE A 188 2.91 -8.05 13.19
C ILE A 188 2.89 -9.56 13.47
N SER A 189 4.01 -10.18 13.84
CA SER A 189 4.02 -11.56 14.32
C SER A 189 3.24 -11.71 15.63
N SER A 190 3.42 -10.79 16.59
CA SER A 190 2.58 -10.74 17.80
C SER A 190 1.10 -10.55 17.47
N TYR A 191 0.79 -9.58 16.61
CA TYR A 191 -0.58 -9.36 16.15
C TYR A 191 -1.18 -10.61 15.48
N ALA A 192 -0.43 -11.29 14.61
CA ALA A 192 -0.87 -12.48 13.92
C ALA A 192 -1.11 -13.66 14.88
N ARG A 193 -0.31 -13.79 15.95
CA ARG A 193 -0.56 -14.73 17.04
C ARG A 193 -1.88 -14.41 17.74
N SER A 194 -2.11 -13.16 18.12
CA SER A 194 -3.34 -12.74 18.79
C SER A 194 -4.59 -12.95 17.93
N LEU A 195 -4.50 -12.64 16.63
CA LEU A 195 -5.58 -12.91 15.68
C LEU A 195 -5.91 -14.40 15.58
N ARG A 196 -4.89 -15.27 15.53
CA ARG A 196 -5.10 -16.73 15.49
C ARG A 196 -5.87 -17.22 16.71
N VAL A 197 -5.50 -16.76 17.89
CA VAL A 197 -6.20 -17.08 19.15
C VAL A 197 -7.66 -16.61 19.07
N LEU A 198 -7.87 -15.35 18.66
CA LEU A 198 -9.22 -14.79 18.51
C LEU A 198 -10.08 -15.58 17.51
N PHE A 199 -9.49 -16.12 16.44
CA PHE A 199 -10.21 -16.88 15.42
C PHE A 199 -10.41 -18.36 15.76
N GLN A 200 -9.75 -18.89 16.79
CA GLN A 200 -9.95 -20.28 17.22
C GLN A 200 -11.20 -20.45 18.11
N GLU A 201 -11.70 -19.36 18.71
CA GLU A 201 -12.90 -19.39 19.54
C GLU A 201 -14.18 -19.30 18.70
N ASP A 202 -15.14 -20.20 18.93
CA ASP A 202 -16.53 -19.94 18.54
C ASP A 202 -17.09 -18.88 19.50
N GLY A 203 -16.97 -17.61 19.09
CA GLY A 203 -17.33 -16.42 19.88
C GLY A 203 -18.78 -16.34 20.39
N VAL A 204 -19.59 -17.38 20.15
CA VAL A 204 -20.98 -17.53 20.56
C VAL A 204 -21.15 -17.55 22.09
N HIS A 205 -20.08 -17.80 22.85
CA HIS A 205 -20.15 -17.99 24.30
C HIS A 205 -19.33 -17.01 25.16
N ASP A 206 -18.48 -16.16 24.57
CA ASP A 206 -17.73 -15.12 25.30
C ASP A 206 -18.17 -13.70 24.89
N GLY A 207 -18.87 -13.01 25.81
CA GLY A 207 -19.37 -11.65 25.60
C GLY A 207 -18.29 -10.56 25.44
N ARG A 208 -17.00 -10.88 25.60
CA ARG A 208 -15.88 -9.96 25.38
C ARG A 208 -15.33 -9.98 23.95
N VAL A 209 -15.65 -11.02 23.17
CA VAL A 209 -15.16 -11.20 21.79
C VAL A 209 -15.50 -10.03 20.86
N PRO A 210 -16.67 -9.35 20.95
CA PRO A 210 -16.91 -8.12 20.18
C PRO A 210 -15.90 -7.00 20.48
N GLY A 211 -15.46 -6.87 21.74
CA GLY A 211 -14.43 -5.91 22.13
C GLY A 211 -13.07 -6.23 21.53
N ASP A 212 -12.69 -7.51 21.53
CA ASP A 212 -11.45 -7.97 20.88
C ASP A 212 -11.49 -7.76 19.37
N ALA A 213 -12.64 -7.99 18.74
CA ALA A 213 -12.81 -7.74 17.30
C ALA A 213 -12.62 -6.25 16.97
N VAL A 214 -13.08 -5.33 17.83
CA VAL A 214 -12.82 -3.89 17.67
C VAL A 214 -11.32 -3.59 17.83
N ALA A 215 -10.68 -4.15 18.85
CA ALA A 215 -9.25 -3.98 19.07
C ALA A 215 -8.43 -4.54 17.90
N ALA A 216 -8.76 -5.74 17.41
CA ALA A 216 -8.14 -6.38 16.25
C ALA A 216 -8.26 -5.54 14.98
N ARG A 217 -9.44 -4.96 14.70
CA ARG A 217 -9.65 -4.05 13.56
C ARG A 217 -8.81 -2.78 13.69
N ARG A 218 -8.72 -2.20 14.89
CA ARG A 218 -7.89 -1.02 15.15
C ARG A 218 -6.42 -1.33 14.90
N VAL A 219 -5.90 -2.41 15.47
CA VAL A 219 -4.50 -2.84 15.27
C VAL A 219 -4.23 -3.11 13.79
N CYS A 220 -5.18 -3.68 13.04
CA CYS A 220 -5.06 -3.86 11.59
C CYS A 220 -4.76 -2.54 10.84
N GLY A 221 -5.49 -1.47 11.18
CA GLY A 221 -5.24 -0.15 10.59
C GLY A 221 -3.87 0.42 10.96
N MET A 222 -3.39 0.13 12.17
CA MET A 222 -2.07 0.57 12.64
C MET A 222 -0.93 -0.19 11.96
N VAL A 223 -1.08 -1.51 11.76
CA VAL A 223 -0.12 -2.32 10.99
C VAL A 223 0.02 -1.76 9.57
N TRP A 224 -1.09 -1.43 8.91
CA TRP A 224 -1.03 -0.80 7.59
C TRP A 224 -0.28 0.54 7.61
N THR A 225 -0.58 1.38 8.60
CA THR A 225 0.03 2.71 8.74
C THR A 225 1.52 2.63 9.00
N ALA A 226 1.95 1.75 9.91
CA ALA A 226 3.35 1.51 10.20
C ALA A 226 4.09 0.97 8.97
N PHE A 227 3.50 0.00 8.26
CA PHE A 227 4.08 -0.55 7.04
C PHE A 227 4.27 0.51 5.95
N ALA A 228 3.25 1.32 5.67
CA ALA A 228 3.33 2.39 4.68
C ALA A 228 4.39 3.43 5.07
N CYS A 229 4.58 3.70 6.36
CA CYS A 229 5.64 4.58 6.85
C CYS A 229 7.05 3.99 6.63
N HIS A 230 7.23 2.68 6.85
CA HIS A 230 8.47 1.98 6.48
C HIS A 230 8.72 2.04 4.97
N ALA A 231 7.72 1.67 4.17
CA ALA A 231 7.83 1.66 2.71
C ALA A 231 8.14 3.06 2.15
N ARG A 232 7.55 4.12 2.72
CA ARG A 232 7.89 5.51 2.39
C ARG A 232 9.37 5.79 2.57
N ILE A 233 9.95 5.40 3.71
CA ILE A 233 11.36 5.64 4.02
C ILE A 233 12.27 4.77 3.16
N ALA A 234 11.89 3.51 2.89
CA ALA A 234 12.71 2.59 2.12
C ALA A 234 12.69 2.85 0.61
N CYS A 235 11.59 3.41 0.08
CA CYS A 235 11.35 3.57 -1.36
C CYS A 235 11.12 5.03 -1.79
N HIS A 236 11.69 6.01 -1.08
CA HIS A 236 11.64 7.40 -1.50
C HIS A 236 12.65 7.73 -2.59
N ASP A 237 12.32 8.74 -3.39
CA ASP A 237 13.27 9.41 -4.28
C ASP A 237 14.27 10.28 -3.49
N PRO A 238 15.57 10.34 -3.86
CA PRO A 238 16.59 11.15 -3.18
C PRO A 238 16.24 12.63 -2.99
N TYR A 239 15.35 13.17 -3.83
CA TYR A 239 14.76 14.50 -3.62
C TYR A 239 14.20 14.69 -2.20
N TYR A 240 13.76 13.61 -1.55
CA TYR A 240 13.15 13.61 -0.22
C TYR A 240 14.12 13.31 0.93
N ASP A 241 15.43 13.19 0.69
CA ASP A 241 16.44 12.88 1.74
C ASP A 241 16.32 13.81 2.95
N GLY A 242 16.10 15.12 2.71
CA GLY A 242 15.91 16.12 3.76
C GLY A 242 14.67 15.93 4.64
N ARG A 243 13.74 15.06 4.26
CA ARG A 243 12.50 14.75 5.01
C ARG A 243 12.55 13.43 5.76
N VAL A 244 13.50 12.56 5.41
CA VAL A 244 13.63 11.22 6.00
C VAL A 244 13.74 11.27 7.51
N GLY A 245 14.44 12.26 8.08
CA GLY A 245 14.54 12.44 9.53
C GLY A 245 13.19 12.60 10.21
N GLY A 246 12.32 13.48 9.69
CA GLY A 246 10.97 13.66 10.20
C GLY A 246 10.07 12.45 9.98
N TRP A 247 10.22 11.77 8.85
CA TRP A 247 9.48 10.53 8.57
C TRP A 247 9.86 9.39 9.50
N ARG A 248 11.15 9.26 9.86
CA ARG A 248 11.63 8.29 10.85
C ARG A 248 11.04 8.57 12.23
N ALA A 249 11.04 9.82 12.68
CA ALA A 249 10.41 10.19 13.94
C ALA A 249 8.91 9.80 13.98
N GLY A 250 8.18 10.09 12.89
CA GLY A 250 6.78 9.67 12.76
C GLY A 250 6.62 8.14 12.73
N LEU A 251 7.52 7.41 12.06
CA LEU A 251 7.51 5.95 12.08
C LEU A 251 7.73 5.40 13.49
N GLU A 252 8.67 5.94 14.26
CA GLU A 252 8.93 5.51 15.64
C GLU A 252 7.70 5.67 16.53
N GLU A 253 6.96 6.77 16.37
CA GLU A 253 5.68 6.99 17.07
C GLU A 253 4.62 5.95 16.65
N GLN A 254 4.46 5.70 15.35
CA GLN A 254 3.51 4.69 14.87
C GLN A 254 3.88 3.28 15.32
N MET A 255 5.17 2.94 15.36
CA MET A 255 5.65 1.65 15.83
C MET A 255 5.43 1.47 17.33
N ALA A 256 5.71 2.48 18.15
CA ALA A 256 5.44 2.43 19.58
C ALA A 256 3.94 2.24 19.85
N ALA A 257 3.08 3.01 19.17
CA ALA A 257 1.63 2.86 19.30
C ALA A 257 1.15 1.46 18.85
N LEU A 258 1.70 0.94 17.73
CA LEU A 258 1.35 -0.39 17.25
C LEU A 258 1.73 -1.47 18.26
N GLU A 259 2.92 -1.40 18.85
CA GLU A 259 3.37 -2.35 19.87
C GLU A 259 2.49 -2.31 21.12
N ASP A 260 2.14 -1.12 21.60
CA ASP A 260 1.27 -0.94 22.75
C ASP A 260 -0.12 -1.52 22.52
N GLU A 261 -0.74 -1.22 21.38
CA GLU A 261 -2.08 -1.71 21.06
C GLU A 261 -2.10 -3.20 20.72
N THR A 262 -1.01 -3.72 20.15
CA THR A 262 -0.84 -5.17 19.93
C THR A 262 -0.74 -5.89 21.27
N ARG A 263 -0.01 -5.35 22.24
CA ARG A 263 0.11 -5.90 23.60
C ARG A 263 -1.24 -5.89 24.33
N VAL A 264 -2.02 -4.82 24.23
CA VAL A 264 -3.38 -4.78 24.79
C VAL A 264 -4.26 -5.87 24.18
N LEU A 265 -4.17 -6.09 22.86
CA LEU A 265 -4.90 -7.17 22.20
C LEU A 265 -4.41 -8.55 22.67
N GLU A 266 -3.09 -8.78 22.75
CA GLU A 266 -2.47 -10.02 23.24
C GLU A 266 -2.97 -10.36 24.65
N GLU A 267 -2.84 -9.42 25.60
CA GLU A 267 -3.34 -9.57 26.98
C GLU A 267 -4.86 -9.84 27.03
N SER A 268 -5.62 -9.26 26.10
CA SER A 268 -7.05 -9.52 26.03
C SER A 268 -7.34 -10.96 25.59
N VAL A 269 -6.73 -11.40 24.48
CA VAL A 269 -7.01 -12.73 23.90
C VAL A 269 -6.35 -13.88 24.65
N ASP A 270 -5.34 -13.63 25.49
CA ASP A 270 -4.67 -14.65 26.33
C ASP A 270 -5.62 -15.44 27.25
N ARG A 271 -6.81 -14.88 27.52
CA ARG A 271 -7.87 -15.58 28.27
C ARG A 271 -8.51 -16.75 27.49
N ILE A 272 -8.37 -16.77 26.16
CA ILE A 272 -8.99 -17.73 25.25
C ILE A 272 -8.10 -18.99 25.22
N PRO A 273 -8.64 -20.18 25.53
CA PRO A 273 -7.86 -21.41 25.52
C PRO A 273 -7.46 -21.80 24.08
N VAL A 274 -6.16 -21.95 23.83
CA VAL A 274 -5.61 -22.34 22.52
C VAL A 274 -5.85 -23.84 22.27
N LEU A 275 -6.77 -24.16 21.34
CA LEU A 275 -7.14 -25.56 21.02
C LEU A 275 -6.24 -26.19 19.94
N GLU A 276 -5.63 -25.40 19.05
CA GLU A 276 -4.74 -25.92 17.99
C GLU A 276 -3.39 -25.17 17.95
N ARG A 277 -2.30 -25.93 18.07
CA ARG A 277 -0.93 -25.44 17.83
C ARG A 277 -0.68 -25.34 16.33
N TYR A 278 0.18 -24.40 15.93
CA TYR A 278 0.70 -24.25 14.57
C TYR A 278 1.07 -25.59 13.92
N SER A 279 0.90 -25.71 12.60
CA SER A 279 1.64 -26.75 11.86
C SER A 279 3.14 -26.56 12.11
N GLU A 280 3.90 -27.63 12.29
CA GLU A 280 5.33 -27.53 12.62
C GLU A 280 6.10 -26.63 11.66
N GLU A 281 5.73 -26.63 10.37
CA GLU A 281 6.35 -25.80 9.35
C GLU A 281 6.09 -24.29 9.56
N THR A 282 4.87 -23.93 9.94
CA THR A 282 4.50 -22.53 10.22
C THR A 282 5.16 -22.05 11.50
N GLN A 283 5.17 -22.89 12.55
CA GLN A 283 5.88 -22.60 13.80
C GLN A 283 7.36 -22.36 13.52
N ARG A 284 8.03 -23.27 12.79
CA ARG A 284 9.44 -23.12 12.41
C ARG A 284 9.74 -21.89 11.56
N ARG A 285 8.77 -21.37 10.80
CA ARG A 285 8.95 -20.12 10.03
C ARG A 285 8.82 -18.90 10.94
N ILE A 286 7.90 -18.92 11.90
CA ILE A 286 7.74 -17.86 12.90
C ILE A 286 8.93 -17.85 13.85
N ASP A 287 9.34 -19.00 14.36
CA ASP A 287 10.51 -19.13 15.25
C ASP A 287 11.79 -18.62 14.57
N ARG A 288 11.96 -18.88 13.27
CA ARG A 288 13.08 -18.33 12.48
C ARG A 288 12.99 -16.81 12.28
N CYS A 289 11.79 -16.26 12.16
CA CYS A 289 11.60 -14.80 12.14
C CYS A 289 11.99 -14.18 13.49
N GLU A 290 11.56 -14.79 14.60
CA GLU A 290 11.82 -14.32 15.96
C GLU A 290 13.29 -14.48 16.37
N ALA A 291 13.96 -15.55 15.92
CA ALA A 291 15.39 -15.77 16.14
C ALA A 291 16.29 -14.87 15.28
N GLY A 292 15.72 -14.10 14.34
CA GLY A 292 16.49 -13.29 13.39
C GLY A 292 17.34 -14.13 12.42
N GLU A 293 17.10 -15.44 12.36
CA GLU A 293 17.82 -16.39 11.53
C GLU A 293 17.24 -16.42 10.11
N PHE A 294 17.43 -15.33 9.38
CA PHE A 294 17.29 -15.33 7.93
C PHE A 294 18.65 -15.28 7.27
N ASP A 295 18.93 -16.29 6.46
CA ASP A 295 20.08 -16.32 5.57
C ASP A 295 19.86 -15.23 4.51
N SER A 296 20.43 -14.05 4.76
CA SER A 296 20.37 -12.88 3.87
C SER A 296 20.87 -13.14 2.45
N ALA A 297 21.51 -14.30 2.22
CA ALA A 297 22.03 -14.75 0.93
C ALA A 297 20.96 -15.05 -0.14
N ARG A 298 19.66 -15.01 0.19
CA ARG A 298 18.56 -15.15 -0.80
C ARG A 298 17.60 -13.97 -0.83
N SER A 299 18.07 -12.77 -0.50
CA SER A 299 17.33 -11.56 -0.88
C SER A 299 17.47 -11.36 -2.39
N TYR A 300 16.46 -11.76 -3.16
CA TYR A 300 16.37 -11.35 -4.55
C TYR A 300 16.12 -9.83 -4.58
N SER A 301 16.96 -9.11 -5.30
CA SER A 301 16.66 -7.72 -5.68
C SER A 301 15.28 -7.66 -6.38
N ALA A 302 14.59 -6.53 -6.33
CA ALA A 302 13.31 -6.35 -7.03
C ALA A 302 13.41 -6.74 -8.52
N THR A 303 14.59 -6.55 -9.12
CA THR A 303 14.93 -6.96 -10.48
C THR A 303 15.03 -8.49 -10.64
N GLU A 304 15.56 -9.22 -9.65
CA GLU A 304 15.62 -10.69 -9.68
C GLU A 304 14.25 -11.32 -9.41
N TYR A 305 13.42 -10.70 -8.56
CA TYR A 305 12.04 -11.14 -8.34
C TYR A 305 11.19 -10.99 -9.60
N LEU A 306 11.31 -9.85 -10.30
CA LEU A 306 10.68 -9.62 -11.60
C LEU A 306 11.13 -10.65 -12.64
N LYS A 307 12.44 -10.95 -12.72
CA LYS A 307 13.00 -11.98 -13.63
C LYS A 307 12.48 -13.39 -13.33
N MET A 308 12.35 -13.76 -12.05
CA MET A 308 11.79 -15.05 -11.64
C MET A 308 10.32 -15.19 -12.06
N ILE A 309 9.53 -14.14 -11.91
CA ILE A 309 8.12 -14.12 -12.33
C ILE A 309 8.01 -14.19 -13.85
N THR A 310 8.85 -13.45 -14.59
CA THR A 310 8.83 -13.49 -16.07
C THR A 310 9.28 -14.84 -16.62
N ALA A 311 10.28 -15.49 -16.02
CA ALA A 311 10.73 -16.82 -16.42
C ALA A 311 9.64 -17.89 -16.23
N ARG A 312 8.88 -17.84 -15.14
CA ARG A 312 7.76 -18.76 -14.90
C ARG A 312 6.56 -18.57 -15.84
N ILE A 313 6.40 -17.38 -16.41
CA ILE A 313 5.34 -17.09 -17.40
C ILE A 313 5.79 -17.50 -18.81
N GLY A 314 7.11 -17.54 -19.07
CA GLY A 314 7.69 -17.98 -20.35
C GLY A 314 7.71 -19.49 -20.56
N ASP A 315 7.87 -20.28 -19.48
CA ASP A 315 7.98 -21.75 -19.55
C ASP A 315 6.61 -22.48 -19.54
N GLY A 316 5.51 -21.71 -19.57
CA GLY A 316 4.13 -22.20 -19.62
C GLY A 316 3.51 -22.19 -21.03
N ARG A 317 4.30 -22.41 -22.08
CA ARG A 317 3.82 -22.65 -23.46
C ARG A 317 4.38 -23.94 -24.03
#